data_AF-A0A6G7XTX4-F1
#
_entry.id   AF-A0A6G7XTX4-F1
#
_cell.length_a   1.000
_cell.length_b   1.000
_cell.length_c   1.000
_cell.angle_alpha   90.00
_cell.angle_beta   90.00
_cell.angle_gamma   90.00
#
_symmetry.space_group_name_H-M   'P 1'
#
loop_
_entity.id
_entity.type
_entity.pdbx_description
1 polymer ?
#
loop_
_entity_poly.entity_id
_entity_poly.type
_entity_poly.pdbx_seq_one_letter_code
_entity_poly.pdbx_strand_id
1 'polypeptide(L)'
;MADAVTAAPLDQTARTNLVRLLRAAYPHARFPDGPYERTADEIIKQADATIWHRMVLGQGLATLDAAAAGHGADTFAALDDATAYALLKEIEGAEFFAFVRGVTVVTLYNDHEVWDLLGYEGESFSQGGYVDRGFDDLDWLPSPRIEEYDGPDRLVEVAPDDEPAQR
;
A
#
# COMPACT_ATOMS: atom_id res chain seq x y z
N MET A 1 24.59 -20.14 25.19
CA MET A 1 25.06 -18.94 24.48
C MET A 1 24.04 -18.70 23.40
N ALA A 2 23.23 -17.66 23.51
CA ALA A 2 22.25 -17.32 22.47
C ALA A 2 23.02 -16.65 21.33
N ASP A 3 23.00 -17.24 20.14
CA ASP A 3 23.48 -16.56 18.93
C ASP A 3 22.67 -15.27 18.78
N ALA A 4 23.36 -14.14 18.74
CA ALA A 4 22.73 -12.89 18.37
C ALA A 4 22.25 -13.05 16.92
N VAL A 5 20.93 -13.14 16.73
CA VAL A 5 20.31 -13.08 15.40
C VAL A 5 20.67 -11.70 14.84
N THR A 6 21.71 -11.66 14.03
CA THR A 6 22.13 -10.44 13.35
C THR A 6 21.15 -10.21 12.22
N ALA A 7 20.41 -9.09 12.27
CA ALA A 7 19.46 -8.74 11.22
C ALA A 7 20.16 -8.74 9.85
N ALA A 8 19.51 -9.31 8.84
CA ALA A 8 19.99 -9.25 7.47
C ALA A 8 20.23 -7.78 7.06
N PRO A 9 21.28 -7.49 6.27
CA PRO A 9 21.56 -6.13 5.82
C PRO A 9 20.41 -5.60 4.95
N LEU A 10 19.97 -4.36 5.23
CA LEU A 10 19.04 -3.63 4.38
C LEU A 10 19.81 -2.97 3.22
N ASP A 11 20.29 -3.80 2.29
CA ASP A 11 21.11 -3.40 1.15
C ASP A 11 20.28 -3.22 -0.14
N GLN A 12 20.95 -3.13 -1.29
CA GLN A 12 20.29 -2.98 -2.59
C GLN A 12 19.35 -4.16 -2.92
N THR A 13 19.70 -5.38 -2.51
CA THR A 13 18.86 -6.57 -2.74
C THR A 13 17.59 -6.47 -1.90
N ALA A 14 17.74 -6.07 -0.63
CA ALA A 14 16.60 -5.83 0.25
C ALA A 14 15.66 -4.76 -0.32
N ARG A 15 16.22 -3.66 -0.86
CA ARG A 15 15.44 -2.62 -1.54
C ARG A 15 14.69 -3.17 -2.76
N THR A 16 15.36 -3.95 -3.62
CA THR A 16 14.73 -4.55 -4.80
C THR A 16 13.60 -5.51 -4.43
N ASN A 17 13.80 -6.37 -3.43
CA ASN A 17 12.76 -7.26 -2.92
C ASN A 17 11.58 -6.47 -2.33
N LEU A 18 11.86 -5.37 -1.64
CA LEU A 18 10.82 -4.52 -1.09
C LEU A 18 10.00 -3.85 -2.19
N VAL A 19 10.62 -3.29 -3.23
CA VAL A 19 9.90 -2.73 -4.39
C VAL A 19 9.02 -3.80 -5.04
N ARG A 20 9.54 -5.03 -5.24
CA ARG A 20 8.73 -6.15 -5.75
C ARG A 20 7.52 -6.44 -4.86
N LEU A 21 7.73 -6.53 -3.55
CA LEU A 21 6.67 -6.75 -2.57
C LEU A 21 5.58 -5.69 -2.70
N LEU A 22 5.98 -4.42 -2.76
CA LEU A 22 5.03 -3.31 -2.89
C LEU A 22 4.22 -3.42 -4.18
N ARG A 23 4.84 -3.75 -5.32
CA ARG A 23 4.10 -3.95 -6.59
C ARG A 23 3.15 -5.13 -6.55
N ALA A 24 3.53 -6.23 -5.89
CA ALA A 24 2.67 -7.40 -5.76
C ALA A 24 1.49 -7.16 -4.80
N ALA A 25 1.70 -6.40 -3.72
CA ALA A 25 0.66 -6.07 -2.74
C ALA A 25 -0.27 -4.94 -3.21
N TYR A 26 0.22 -4.01 -4.02
CA TYR A 26 -0.51 -2.85 -4.53
C TYR A 26 -0.38 -2.76 -6.07
N PRO A 27 -1.03 -3.65 -6.83
CA PRO A 27 -0.77 -3.83 -8.26
C PRO A 27 -1.44 -2.76 -9.14
N HIS A 28 -1.01 -1.49 -9.04
CA HIS A 28 -1.50 -0.42 -9.91
C HIS A 28 -0.81 -0.46 -11.27
N ALA A 29 -1.55 -0.88 -12.31
CA ALA A 29 -1.03 -1.03 -13.66
C ALA A 29 -0.51 0.28 -14.30
N ARG A 30 -1.09 1.42 -13.94
CA ARG A 30 -0.70 2.75 -14.46
C ARG A 30 0.46 3.39 -13.70
N PHE A 31 0.83 2.87 -12.53
CA PHE A 31 1.86 3.50 -11.71
C PHE A 31 3.26 3.11 -12.20
N PRO A 32 4.17 4.08 -12.43
CA PRO A 32 5.57 3.79 -12.69
C PRO A 32 6.26 3.27 -11.42
N ASP A 33 7.52 2.85 -11.52
CA ASP A 33 8.27 2.32 -10.38
C ASP A 33 8.61 3.40 -9.33
N GLY A 34 8.75 4.67 -9.75
CA GLY A 34 9.22 5.77 -8.89
C GLY A 34 8.52 5.89 -7.53
N PRO A 35 7.17 5.90 -7.46
CA PRO A 35 6.46 5.93 -6.18
C PRO A 35 6.71 4.70 -5.29
N TYR A 36 6.85 3.52 -5.88
CA TYR A 36 7.17 2.29 -5.12
C TYR A 36 8.60 2.32 -4.59
N GLU A 37 9.54 2.83 -5.39
CA GLU A 37 10.92 3.02 -5.00
C GLU A 37 11.06 3.98 -3.81
N ARG A 38 10.41 5.16 -3.88
CA ARG A 38 10.40 6.12 -2.76
C ARG A 38 9.72 5.56 -1.52
N THR A 39 8.67 4.76 -1.69
CA THR A 39 8.01 4.06 -0.59
C THR A 39 8.93 3.02 0.06
N ALA A 40 9.67 2.24 -0.74
CA ALA A 40 10.66 1.31 -0.21
C ALA A 40 11.77 2.02 0.58
N ASP A 41 12.24 3.17 0.07
CA ASP A 41 13.25 3.99 0.74
C ASP A 41 12.74 4.53 2.10
N GLU A 42 11.48 4.97 2.18
CA GLU A 42 10.87 5.42 3.45
C GLU A 42 10.69 4.27 4.45
N ILE A 43 10.30 3.08 4.00
CA ILE A 43 10.22 1.89 4.87
C ILE A 43 11.60 1.54 5.44
N ILE A 44 12.65 1.53 4.62
CA ILE A 44 14.03 1.27 5.08
C ILE A 44 14.45 2.33 6.10
N LYS A 45 14.19 3.60 5.82
CA LYS A 45 14.47 4.72 6.74
C LYS A 45 13.75 4.57 8.07
N GLN A 46 12.46 4.21 8.08
CA GLN A 46 11.71 3.98 9.33
C GLN A 46 12.17 2.72 10.06
N ALA A 47 12.59 1.70 9.32
CA ALA A 47 13.20 0.51 9.91
C ALA A 47 14.50 0.85 10.63
N ASP A 48 15.32 1.73 10.05
CA ASP A 48 16.58 2.18 10.64
C ASP A 48 16.43 3.06 11.88
N ALA A 49 15.24 3.63 12.12
CA ALA A 49 14.96 4.41 13.32
C ALA A 49 14.93 3.56 14.59
N THR A 50 14.75 2.23 14.50
CA THR A 50 14.73 1.34 15.67
C THR A 50 15.38 -0.02 15.38
N ILE A 51 16.08 -0.58 16.37
CA ILE A 51 16.65 -1.93 16.26
C ILE A 51 15.55 -2.97 15.96
N TRP A 52 14.38 -2.82 16.59
CA TRP A 52 13.24 -3.72 16.40
C TRP A 52 12.76 -3.76 14.96
N HIS A 53 12.40 -2.61 14.37
CA HIS A 53 11.91 -2.56 12.98
C HIS A 53 12.97 -3.04 11.98
N ARG A 54 14.26 -2.74 12.21
CA ARG A 54 15.34 -3.26 11.37
C ARG A 54 15.40 -4.79 11.40
N MET A 55 15.23 -5.41 12.57
CA MET A 55 15.16 -6.87 12.71
C MET A 55 13.91 -7.44 12.02
N VAL A 56 12.74 -6.85 12.26
CA VAL A 56 11.46 -7.27 11.66
C VAL A 56 11.53 -7.21 10.13
N LEU A 57 12.03 -6.11 9.57
CA LEU A 57 12.15 -5.93 8.13
C LEU A 57 13.16 -6.91 7.51
N GLY A 58 14.37 -6.99 8.08
CA GLY A 58 15.41 -7.89 7.57
C GLY A 58 15.01 -9.36 7.62
N GLN A 59 14.39 -9.80 8.72
CA GLN A 59 13.93 -11.18 8.86
C GLN A 59 12.77 -11.51 7.91
N GLY A 60 11.83 -10.57 7.72
CA GLY A 60 10.73 -10.75 6.79
C GLY A 60 11.20 -10.90 5.34
N LEU A 61 12.12 -10.04 4.90
CA LEU A 61 12.71 -10.12 3.55
C LEU A 61 13.50 -11.42 3.35
N ALA A 62 14.30 -11.83 4.34
CA ALA A 62 15.02 -13.11 4.29
C ALA A 62 14.06 -14.32 4.23
N THR A 63 12.92 -14.23 4.92
CA THR A 63 11.88 -15.27 4.89
C THR A 63 11.23 -15.36 3.51
N LEU A 64 11.00 -14.22 2.85
CA LEU A 64 10.49 -14.19 1.48
C LEU A 64 11.47 -14.79 0.47
N ASP A 65 12.76 -14.46 0.56
CA ASP A 65 13.79 -15.07 -0.30
C ASP A 65 13.89 -16.58 -0.08
N ALA A 66 13.83 -17.03 1.18
CA ALA A 66 13.82 -18.46 1.49
C ALA A 66 12.58 -19.17 0.93
N ALA A 67 11.40 -18.53 0.97
CA ALA A 67 10.20 -19.07 0.37
C ALA A 67 10.29 -19.10 -1.16
N ALA A 68 10.87 -18.07 -1.78
CA ALA A 68 11.08 -17.99 -3.22
C ALA A 68 11.97 -19.13 -3.76
N ALA A 69 12.97 -19.57 -2.98
CA ALA A 69 13.80 -20.71 -3.32
C ALA A 69 12.99 -22.02 -3.48
N GLY A 70 11.92 -22.19 -2.69
CA GLY A 70 10.97 -23.31 -2.85
C GLY A 70 10.21 -23.31 -4.17
N HIS A 71 10.15 -22.15 -4.84
CA HIS A 71 9.56 -21.95 -6.16
C HIS A 71 10.61 -21.83 -7.28
N GLY A 72 11.88 -22.14 -7.00
CA GLY A 72 12.95 -22.14 -7.99
C GLY A 72 13.50 -20.75 -8.35
N ALA A 73 13.28 -19.74 -7.50
CA ALA A 73 13.81 -18.39 -7.66
C ALA A 73 14.86 -18.07 -6.58
N ASP A 74 15.93 -17.38 -6.97
CA ASP A 74 17.00 -17.00 -6.03
C ASP A 74 16.58 -15.90 -5.05
N THR A 75 15.62 -15.07 -5.45
CA THR A 75 15.06 -13.98 -4.63
C THR A 75 13.56 -13.84 -4.86
N PHE A 76 12.88 -13.21 -3.90
CA PHE A 76 11.47 -12.85 -4.04
C PHE A 76 11.22 -11.95 -5.27
N ALA A 77 12.16 -11.04 -5.57
CA ALA A 77 12.10 -10.19 -6.76
C ALA A 77 12.03 -10.95 -8.09
N ALA A 78 12.55 -12.17 -8.16
CA ALA A 78 12.59 -12.98 -9.36
C ALA A 78 11.32 -13.82 -9.61
N LEU A 79 10.37 -13.82 -8.68
CA LEU A 79 9.10 -14.55 -8.82
C LEU A 79 8.16 -13.87 -9.83
N ASP A 80 7.37 -14.68 -10.54
CA ASP A 80 6.22 -14.18 -11.31
C ASP A 80 5.13 -13.61 -10.39
N ASP A 81 4.21 -12.81 -10.96
CA ASP A 81 3.19 -12.10 -10.19
C ASP A 81 2.25 -13.00 -9.40
N ALA A 82 1.86 -14.15 -9.97
CA ALA A 82 0.93 -15.06 -9.31
C ALA A 82 1.60 -15.72 -8.09
N THR A 83 2.85 -16.16 -8.24
CA THR A 83 3.62 -16.77 -7.16
C THR A 83 3.97 -15.76 -6.07
N ALA A 84 4.41 -14.55 -6.44
CA ALA A 84 4.70 -13.47 -5.49
C ALA A 84 3.46 -13.13 -4.66
N TYR A 85 2.30 -12.97 -5.31
CA TYR A 85 1.03 -12.69 -4.63
C TYR A 85 0.64 -13.82 -3.66
N ALA A 86 0.74 -15.08 -4.08
CA ALA A 86 0.40 -16.23 -3.24
C ALA A 86 1.25 -16.28 -1.96
N LEU A 87 2.57 -16.09 -2.08
CA LEU A 87 3.47 -16.04 -0.92
C LEU A 87 3.15 -14.86 0.01
N LEU A 88 2.84 -13.68 -0.54
CA LEU A 88 2.43 -12.53 0.28
C LEU A 88 1.14 -12.79 1.04
N LYS A 89 0.19 -13.53 0.44
CA LYS A 89 -1.04 -13.93 1.11
C LYS A 89 -0.79 -14.86 2.28
N GLU A 90 0.17 -15.77 2.19
CA GLU A 90 0.53 -16.65 3.31
C GLU A 90 1.10 -15.89 4.51
N ILE A 91 1.78 -14.76 4.26
CA ILE A 91 2.44 -13.96 5.31
C ILE A 91 1.69 -12.68 5.70
N GLU A 92 0.46 -12.46 5.20
CA GLU A 92 -0.25 -11.19 5.39
C GLU A 92 -0.57 -10.87 6.85
N GLY A 93 -0.61 -11.88 7.72
CA GLY A 93 -0.79 -11.74 9.17
C GLY A 93 0.52 -11.51 9.96
N ALA A 94 1.68 -11.51 9.32
CA ALA A 94 2.96 -11.33 9.99
C ALA A 94 3.19 -9.85 10.37
N GLU A 95 3.88 -9.62 11.48
CA GLU A 95 4.24 -8.27 11.96
C GLU A 95 5.06 -7.50 10.90
N PHE A 96 5.95 -8.19 10.19
CA PHE A 96 6.67 -7.65 9.04
C PHE A 96 5.73 -7.05 7.99
N PHE A 97 4.70 -7.80 7.59
CA PHE A 97 3.77 -7.34 6.56
C PHE A 97 2.91 -6.20 7.08
N ALA A 98 2.49 -6.24 8.34
CA ALA A 98 1.77 -5.15 9.00
C ALA A 98 2.59 -3.85 9.03
N PHE A 99 3.87 -3.92 9.36
CA PHE A 99 4.80 -2.78 9.33
C PHE A 99 4.91 -2.19 7.92
N VAL A 100 5.25 -3.02 6.92
CA VAL A 100 5.37 -2.59 5.52
C VAL A 100 4.08 -1.96 5.02
N ARG A 101 2.93 -2.60 5.27
CA ARG A 101 1.61 -2.08 4.89
C ARG A 101 1.33 -0.73 5.55
N GLY A 102 1.60 -0.59 6.85
CA GLY A 102 1.34 0.63 7.61
C GLY A 102 2.07 1.85 7.04
N VAL A 103 3.33 1.68 6.61
CA VAL A 103 4.09 2.74 5.94
C VAL A 103 3.57 2.94 4.52
N THR A 104 3.36 1.86 3.77
CA THR A 104 2.99 1.93 2.34
C THR A 104 1.71 2.73 2.09
N VAL A 105 0.65 2.48 2.87
CA VAL A 105 -0.63 3.17 2.65
C VAL A 105 -0.53 4.67 2.85
N VAL A 106 0.37 5.13 3.71
CA VAL A 106 0.61 6.56 3.94
C VAL A 106 1.56 7.10 2.87
N THR A 107 2.67 6.42 2.61
CA THR A 107 3.71 6.95 1.71
C THR A 107 3.32 6.88 0.24
N LEU A 108 2.80 5.75 -0.24
CA LEU A 108 2.49 5.55 -1.66
C LEU A 108 1.37 6.48 -2.12
N TYR A 109 0.30 6.61 -1.33
CA TYR A 109 -0.86 7.43 -1.69
C TYR A 109 -0.72 8.90 -1.28
N ASN A 110 0.34 9.26 -0.55
CA ASN A 110 0.73 10.66 -0.31
C ASN A 110 1.88 11.10 -1.23
N ASP A 111 2.19 10.31 -2.26
CA ASP A 111 3.17 10.66 -3.27
C ASP A 111 2.51 11.54 -4.34
N HIS A 112 3.12 12.69 -4.66
CA HIS A 112 2.53 13.65 -5.59
C HIS A 112 2.43 13.10 -7.02
N GLU A 113 3.35 12.22 -7.44
CA GLU A 113 3.24 11.56 -8.75
C GLU A 113 2.04 10.60 -8.77
N VAL A 114 1.73 9.96 -7.64
CA VAL A 114 0.53 9.14 -7.48
C VAL A 114 -0.74 9.98 -7.48
N TRP A 115 -0.70 11.19 -6.91
CA TRP A 115 -1.83 12.12 -6.98
C TRP A 115 -2.18 12.47 -8.43
N ASP A 116 -1.19 12.85 -9.22
CA ASP A 116 -1.38 13.16 -10.65
C ASP A 116 -1.97 11.95 -11.41
N LEU A 117 -1.50 10.74 -11.12
CA LEU A 117 -2.00 9.52 -11.76
C LEU A 117 -3.44 9.17 -11.37
N LEU A 118 -3.85 9.51 -10.15
CA LEU A 118 -5.19 9.27 -9.61
C LEU A 118 -6.16 10.43 -9.89
N GLY A 119 -5.67 11.59 -10.36
CA GLY A 119 -6.48 12.80 -10.52
C GLY A 119 -6.81 13.47 -9.19
N TYR A 120 -5.98 13.29 -8.16
CA TYR A 120 -6.15 13.98 -6.89
C TYR A 120 -5.50 15.37 -6.95
N GLU A 121 -6.32 16.40 -6.82
CA GLU A 121 -5.96 17.83 -6.97
C GLU A 121 -5.15 18.43 -5.78
N GLY A 122 -4.49 17.60 -4.97
CA GLY A 122 -3.68 18.02 -3.81
C GLY A 122 -4.52 18.60 -2.66
N GLU A 123 -3.91 19.22 -1.65
CA GLU A 123 -4.64 19.68 -0.47
C GLU A 123 -5.62 20.85 -0.72
N SER A 124 -6.76 20.86 -0.03
CA SER A 124 -7.79 21.87 -0.22
C SER A 124 -7.49 23.19 0.50
N PHE A 125 -6.91 23.12 1.71
CA PHE A 125 -6.84 24.26 2.63
C PHE A 125 -5.97 25.42 2.13
N SER A 126 -4.78 25.12 1.63
CA SER A 126 -3.85 26.13 1.11
C SER A 126 -4.35 26.78 -0.19
N GLN A 127 -5.26 26.10 -0.90
CA GLN A 127 -5.75 26.46 -2.22
C GLN A 127 -7.18 27.06 -2.20
N GLY A 128 -7.74 27.35 -1.02
CA GLY A 128 -9.06 27.98 -0.90
C GLY A 128 -10.27 27.05 -1.09
N GLY A 129 -10.09 25.73 -0.97
CA GLY A 129 -11.16 24.73 -1.15
C GLY A 129 -11.23 24.17 -2.57
N TYR A 130 -12.15 23.23 -2.83
CA TYR A 130 -12.34 22.60 -4.15
C TYR A 130 -13.50 23.16 -4.97
N VAL A 131 -14.29 24.11 -4.41
CA VAL A 131 -15.50 24.64 -5.07
C VAL A 131 -15.22 25.10 -6.51
N ASP A 132 -14.08 25.75 -6.74
CA ASP A 132 -13.63 26.21 -8.06
C ASP A 132 -12.42 25.40 -8.58
N ARG A 133 -12.19 24.19 -8.04
CA ARG A 133 -11.04 23.33 -8.36
C ARG A 133 -11.41 21.84 -8.33
N GLY A 134 -12.32 21.43 -9.19
CA GLY A 134 -12.61 20.03 -9.48
C GLY A 134 -13.46 19.28 -8.46
N PHE A 135 -14.22 20.00 -7.61
CA PHE A 135 -15.23 19.37 -6.76
C PHE A 135 -16.30 18.61 -7.58
N ASP A 136 -16.65 19.15 -8.74
CA ASP A 136 -17.69 18.65 -9.64
C ASP A 136 -17.14 18.04 -10.96
N ASP A 137 -15.82 17.82 -11.06
CA ASP A 137 -15.16 17.19 -12.22
C ASP A 137 -15.34 15.65 -12.23
N LEU A 138 -16.59 15.19 -12.15
CA LEU A 138 -16.94 13.78 -12.05
C LEU A 138 -17.12 13.14 -13.44
N ASP A 139 -16.07 12.48 -13.96
CA ASP A 139 -16.15 11.72 -15.23
C ASP A 139 -17.23 10.62 -15.20
N TRP A 140 -17.45 10.03 -14.03
CA TRP A 140 -18.39 8.91 -13.84
C TRP A 140 -19.83 9.37 -13.55
N LEU A 141 -20.03 10.66 -13.27
CA LEU A 141 -21.34 11.26 -13.01
C LEU A 141 -21.42 12.65 -13.67
N PRO A 142 -21.50 12.72 -15.02
CA PRO A 142 -21.43 13.98 -15.77
C PRO A 142 -22.67 14.87 -15.61
N SER A 143 -23.72 14.38 -14.98
CA SER A 143 -24.92 15.13 -14.66
C SER A 143 -25.31 14.84 -13.22
N PRO A 144 -24.50 15.32 -12.25
CA PRO A 144 -24.80 15.09 -10.85
C PRO A 144 -26.11 15.79 -10.51
N ARG A 145 -26.93 15.12 -9.69
CA ARG A 145 -28.18 15.70 -9.22
C ARG A 145 -27.84 16.83 -8.25
N ILE A 146 -28.38 18.02 -8.51
CA ILE A 146 -28.21 19.21 -7.66
C ILE A 146 -29.39 19.44 -6.71
N GLU A 147 -30.44 18.64 -6.85
CA GLU A 147 -31.64 18.62 -6.01
C GLU A 147 -31.65 17.35 -5.14
N GLU A 148 -32.38 17.40 -4.04
CA GLU A 148 -32.58 16.24 -3.18
C GLU A 148 -33.36 15.13 -3.93
N TYR A 149 -33.17 13.86 -3.54
CA TYR A 149 -33.93 12.76 -4.16
C TYR A 149 -35.41 12.81 -3.72
N ASP A 150 -36.32 12.94 -4.68
CA ASP A 150 -37.78 13.02 -4.48
C ASP A 150 -38.53 11.79 -5.06
N GLY A 151 -37.80 10.75 -5.44
CA GLY A 151 -38.37 9.54 -6.05
C GLY A 151 -39.13 8.66 -5.04
N PRO A 152 -39.82 7.62 -5.54
CA PRO A 152 -40.66 6.76 -4.71
C PRO A 152 -39.86 5.88 -3.74
N ASP A 153 -38.57 5.66 -4.01
CA ASP A 153 -37.72 4.79 -3.19
C ASP A 153 -37.19 5.57 -1.99
N ARG A 154 -37.50 5.09 -0.78
CA ARG A 154 -36.95 5.69 0.43
C ARG A 154 -35.45 5.39 0.49
N LEU A 155 -34.61 6.43 0.41
CA LEU A 155 -33.20 6.31 0.76
C LEU A 155 -33.12 5.92 2.24
N VAL A 156 -32.48 4.78 2.50
CA VAL A 156 -32.17 4.33 3.86
C VAL A 156 -30.79 4.86 4.19
N GLU A 157 -30.64 5.57 5.33
CA GLU A 157 -29.33 6.14 5.74
C GLU A 157 -28.24 5.07 5.89
N VAL A 158 -28.63 3.84 6.17
CA VAL A 158 -27.74 2.68 6.36
C VAL A 158 -28.33 1.51 5.56
N ALA A 159 -27.53 0.83 4.76
CA ALA A 159 -27.99 -0.41 4.14
C ALA A 159 -28.40 -1.40 5.25
N PRO A 160 -29.48 -2.18 5.11
CA PRO A 160 -29.93 -3.09 6.16
C PRO A 160 -28.83 -4.02 6.69
N ASP A 161 -27.85 -4.36 5.83
CA ASP A 161 -26.72 -5.22 6.16
C ASP A 161 -25.59 -4.48 6.94
N ASP A 162 -25.60 -3.15 6.95
CA ASP A 162 -24.64 -2.28 7.63
C ASP A 162 -25.16 -1.74 8.97
N GLU A 163 -26.38 -2.13 9.39
CA GLU A 163 -26.90 -1.73 10.70
C GLU A 163 -26.01 -2.30 11.83
N PRO A 164 -25.46 -1.45 12.72
CA PRO A 164 -24.67 -1.94 13.82
C PRO A 164 -25.54 -2.84 14.71
N ALA A 165 -25.04 -4.05 15.02
CA ALA A 165 -25.73 -4.96 15.92
C ALA A 165 -26.13 -4.22 17.21
N GLN A 166 -27.43 -4.13 17.47
CA GLN A 166 -27.96 -3.49 18.67
C GLN A 166 -27.37 -4.20 19.89
N ARG A 167 -26.53 -3.47 20.64
CA ARG A 167 -25.91 -3.95 21.89
C ARG A 167 -26.88 -3.87 23.06
#